data_AF-C7C991-F1
#
_entry.id   AF-C7C991-F1
#
_cell.length_a   1.000
_cell.length_b   1.000
_cell.length_c   1.000
_cell.angle_alpha   90.00
_cell.angle_beta   90.00
_cell.angle_gamma   90.00
#
_symmetry.space_group_name_H-M   'P 1'
#
loop_
_entity.id
_entity.type
_entity.pdbx_description
1 polymer ?
#
loop_
_entity_poly.entity_id
_entity_poly.type
_entity_poly.pdbx_seq_one_letter_code
_entity_poly.pdbx_strand_id
1 'polypeptide(L)'
;MDARGGPMPEAAMNSKKTPAYTLHDLARRTARAADEKGYLDLGAAPFEPASPEEAHAAFLDENTVPRMLATAMLVEALSMREQAAIGIRNGLAVVVEVAHPEMVAPVANPLRTAGTFSEILQRSGSNRSQDRPDHGCDKVANLLGAGANVAGVSPSPTRYLPSTLTAAADMHLTLGAPTTRAVRSIIGLVTGRRPRKLPPLAGLTFLDVCAAIRRNSSAAACTKRLSVMASAKLAVVATNDAPPLEQMHGLGEAKEWGLALAAAVEEWRAGRPWESLPEKSVVLGDPRGPARPASA
;
A
#
# COMPACT_ATOMS: atom_id res chain seq x y z
N MET A 1 33.53 22.05 65.96
CA MET A 1 33.87 22.45 64.56
C MET A 1 33.68 21.23 63.66
N ASP A 2 32.51 20.61 63.62
CA ASP A 2 31.22 21.08 63.03
C ASP A 2 31.20 21.10 61.50
N ALA A 3 30.65 19.99 60.99
CA ALA A 3 29.62 19.86 59.97
C ALA A 3 29.36 21.05 59.01
N ARG A 4 29.72 20.86 57.73
CA ARG A 4 29.09 21.46 56.53
C ARG A 4 29.45 20.53 55.35
N GLY A 5 28.59 20.05 54.46
CA GLY A 5 27.19 20.29 54.14
C GLY A 5 27.01 19.88 52.67
N GLY A 6 26.15 18.89 52.40
CA GLY A 6 25.32 18.70 51.19
C GLY A 6 25.95 18.69 49.77
N PRO A 7 25.74 17.64 48.97
CA PRO A 7 26.15 17.56 47.56
C PRO A 7 25.08 18.14 46.61
N MET A 8 25.48 18.64 45.44
CA MET A 8 24.59 18.83 44.27
C MET A 8 25.35 18.49 42.99
N PRO A 9 25.12 17.33 42.35
CA PRO A 9 25.45 17.13 40.95
C PRO A 9 24.33 17.69 40.06
N GLU A 10 24.74 18.53 39.11
CA GLU A 10 23.93 19.11 38.06
C GLU A 10 23.27 18.03 37.19
N ALA A 11 22.03 18.31 36.80
CA ALA A 11 21.03 17.35 36.37
C ALA A 11 21.42 16.50 35.14
N ALA A 12 21.36 15.19 35.32
CA ALA A 12 21.21 14.23 34.23
C ALA A 12 19.85 14.45 33.53
N MET A 13 19.86 15.16 32.40
CA MET A 13 18.72 15.22 31.48
C MET A 13 18.55 13.86 30.80
N ASN A 14 17.72 13.04 31.45
CA ASN A 14 17.24 11.75 31.02
C ASN A 14 16.49 11.90 29.68
N SER A 15 17.14 11.49 28.58
CA SER A 15 16.49 11.36 27.27
C SER A 15 15.52 10.17 27.31
N LYS A 16 14.32 10.41 27.86
CA LYS A 16 13.16 9.52 27.67
C LYS A 16 12.74 9.63 26.20
N LYS A 17 13.45 8.95 25.30
CA LYS A 17 13.08 8.84 23.89
C LYS A 17 11.84 7.96 23.75
N THR A 18 10.75 8.66 23.49
CA THR A 18 9.46 8.27 22.89
C THR A 18 9.45 6.87 22.27
N PRO A 19 8.54 5.98 22.70
CA PRO A 19 8.34 4.71 22.01
C PRO A 19 7.72 5.00 20.63
N ALA A 20 8.16 4.26 19.61
CA ALA A 20 7.55 4.27 18.29
C ALA A 20 6.09 3.80 18.40
N TYR A 21 5.16 4.75 18.47
CA TYR A 21 3.72 4.48 18.47
C TYR A 21 3.16 4.70 17.07
N THR A 22 2.69 3.63 16.45
CA THR A 22 1.83 3.67 15.26
C THR A 22 0.63 4.58 15.50
N LEU A 23 0.19 5.33 14.48
CA LEU A 23 -1.04 6.16 14.48
C LEU A 23 -2.26 5.47 15.12
N HIS A 24 -2.34 4.14 15.05
CA HIS A 24 -3.37 3.31 15.67
C HIS A 24 -3.29 3.27 17.22
N ASP A 25 -2.11 3.37 17.82
CA ASP A 25 -1.92 3.46 19.27
C ASP A 25 -2.17 4.87 19.79
N LEU A 26 -1.86 5.90 19.00
CA LEU A 26 -2.24 7.28 19.31
C LEU A 26 -3.77 7.44 19.29
N ALA A 27 -4.44 6.91 18.25
CA ALA A 27 -5.90 6.90 18.14
C ALA A 27 -6.59 6.06 19.24
N ARG A 28 -5.95 4.97 19.71
CA ARG A 28 -6.45 4.19 20.87
C ARG A 28 -6.23 4.89 22.21
N ARG A 29 -5.13 5.64 22.37
CA ARG A 29 -4.82 6.36 23.61
C ARG A 29 -5.67 7.61 23.78
N THR A 30 -5.89 8.37 22.72
CA THR A 30 -6.82 9.52 22.75
C THR A 30 -8.24 9.09 23.10
N ALA A 31 -8.71 7.96 22.54
CA ALA A 31 -10.00 7.39 22.89
C ALA A 31 -10.10 6.88 24.34
N ARG A 32 -8.98 6.51 24.98
CA ARG A 32 -8.94 5.98 26.36
C ARG A 32 -8.64 7.05 27.41
N ALA A 33 -7.97 8.15 27.03
CA ALA A 33 -7.63 9.28 27.90
C ALA A 33 -8.82 10.22 28.13
N ALA A 34 -9.81 10.23 27.23
CA ALA A 34 -11.04 11.01 27.36
C ALA A 34 -11.96 10.54 28.52
N ASP A 35 -11.72 9.34 29.08
CA ASP A 35 -12.54 8.78 30.16
C ASP A 35 -12.05 9.14 31.59
N GLU A 36 -10.84 9.69 31.79
CA GLU A 36 -10.22 9.63 33.14
C GLU A 36 -9.85 10.93 33.88
N LYS A 37 -9.74 12.13 33.29
CA LYS A 37 -9.40 13.34 34.12
C LYS A 37 -9.99 14.65 33.60
N GLY A 38 -10.75 15.31 34.48
CA GLY A 38 -11.22 16.67 34.33
C GLY A 38 -10.16 17.75 34.58
N TYR A 39 -10.40 18.89 33.92
CA TYR A 39 -9.96 20.28 34.14
C TYR A 39 -8.47 20.63 34.27
N LEU A 40 -7.98 21.52 33.37
CA LEU A 40 -7.68 22.93 33.68
C LEU A 40 -7.29 23.72 32.41
N ASP A 41 -7.94 24.87 32.22
CA ASP A 41 -7.83 25.82 31.11
C ASP A 41 -6.60 26.73 31.21
N LEU A 42 -5.80 26.78 30.14
CA LEU A 42 -4.81 27.83 29.87
C LEU A 42 -4.72 28.10 28.36
N GLY A 43 -5.51 29.07 27.89
CA GLY A 43 -5.10 30.10 26.92
C GLY A 43 -4.59 29.63 25.55
N ALA A 44 -5.50 29.65 24.57
CA ALA A 44 -5.39 29.19 23.18
C ALA A 44 -5.51 27.66 23.03
N ALA A 45 -6.75 27.16 23.17
CA ALA A 45 -7.04 25.76 22.93
C ALA A 45 -6.63 25.39 21.49
N PRO A 46 -5.76 24.39 21.30
CA PRO A 46 -5.83 23.54 20.11
C PRO A 46 -7.29 23.11 19.95
N PHE A 47 -7.78 22.90 18.73
CA PHE A 47 -9.10 22.29 18.53
C PHE A 47 -9.06 20.89 19.16
N GLU A 48 -9.41 20.81 20.45
CA GLU A 48 -9.66 19.57 21.16
C GLU A 48 -11.07 19.14 20.72
N PRO A 49 -11.21 18.10 19.89
CA PRO A 49 -12.52 17.63 19.47
C PRO A 49 -13.35 17.33 20.73
N ALA A 50 -14.54 17.90 20.83
CA ALA A 50 -15.34 17.91 22.05
C ALA A 50 -15.90 16.51 22.40
N SER A 51 -15.76 15.54 21.50
CA SER A 51 -16.09 14.13 21.72
C SER A 51 -15.21 13.17 20.90
N PRO A 52 -15.08 11.89 21.30
CA PRO A 52 -14.41 10.86 20.49
C PRO A 52 -15.00 10.72 19.08
N GLU A 53 -16.30 11.01 18.91
CA GLU A 53 -16.97 10.99 17.62
C GLU A 53 -16.53 12.17 16.72
N GLU A 54 -16.39 13.37 17.29
CA GLU A 54 -15.84 14.53 16.57
C GLU A 54 -14.38 14.33 16.20
N ALA A 55 -13.57 13.74 17.09
CA ALA A 55 -12.17 13.39 16.80
C ALA A 55 -12.08 12.40 15.64
N HIS A 56 -12.98 11.42 15.63
CA HIS A 56 -13.06 10.43 14.58
C HIS A 56 -13.51 11.04 13.24
N ALA A 57 -14.49 11.95 13.27
CA ALA A 57 -14.96 12.67 12.09
C ALA A 57 -13.86 13.54 11.49
N ALA A 58 -13.18 14.36 12.32
CA ALA A 58 -12.06 15.19 11.89
C ALA A 58 -10.93 14.34 11.26
N PHE A 59 -10.60 13.20 11.87
CA PHE A 59 -9.64 12.26 11.30
C PHE A 59 -10.07 11.75 9.91
N LEU A 60 -11.34 11.39 9.72
CA LEU A 60 -11.87 10.90 8.44
C LEU A 60 -12.01 11.99 7.37
N ASP A 61 -12.11 13.25 7.78
CA ASP A 61 -12.13 14.40 6.86
C ASP A 61 -10.73 14.70 6.33
N GLU A 62 -9.71 14.61 7.19
CA GLU A 62 -8.30 14.76 6.81
C GLU A 62 -7.75 13.55 6.02
N ASN A 63 -8.30 12.35 6.26
CA ASN A 63 -7.76 11.12 5.68
C ASN A 63 -8.72 10.46 4.70
N THR A 64 -8.36 10.52 3.41
CA THR A 64 -9.11 9.84 2.34
C THR A 64 -8.94 8.31 2.41
N VAL A 65 -9.95 7.57 1.96
CA VAL A 65 -9.91 6.10 1.92
C VAL A 65 -8.71 5.55 1.14
N PRO A 66 -8.36 6.07 -0.06
CA PRO A 66 -7.15 5.65 -0.76
C PRO A 66 -5.87 5.85 0.07
N ARG A 67 -5.73 7.00 0.74
CA ARG A 67 -4.58 7.28 1.60
C ARG A 67 -4.52 6.28 2.76
N MET A 68 -5.64 6.06 3.45
CA MET A 68 -5.70 5.11 4.58
C MET A 68 -5.39 3.68 4.15
N LEU A 69 -5.94 3.23 3.02
CA LEU A 69 -5.69 1.89 2.49
C LEU A 69 -4.22 1.72 2.08
N ALA A 70 -3.64 2.71 1.39
CA ALA A 70 -2.24 2.70 1.03
C ALA A 70 -1.32 2.70 2.27
N THR A 71 -1.64 3.50 3.29
CA THR A 71 -0.92 3.47 4.58
C THR A 71 -0.99 2.09 5.21
N ALA A 72 -2.17 1.48 5.26
CA ALA A 72 -2.33 0.15 5.82
C ALA A 72 -1.44 -0.86 5.07
N MET A 73 -1.53 -0.89 3.75
CA MET A 73 -0.73 -1.78 2.89
C MET A 73 0.78 -1.57 3.07
N LEU A 74 1.23 -0.32 3.15
CA LEU A 74 2.63 0.01 3.36
C LEU A 74 3.13 -0.47 4.74
N VAL A 75 2.33 -0.30 5.79
CA VAL A 75 2.64 -0.81 7.14
C VAL A 75 2.62 -2.34 7.19
N GLU A 76 1.80 -3.00 6.36
CA GLU A 76 1.84 -4.47 6.25
C GLU A 76 3.12 -4.96 5.56
N ALA A 77 3.62 -4.21 4.58
CA ALA A 77 4.80 -4.56 3.81
C ALA A 77 6.11 -4.23 4.54
N LEU A 78 6.12 -3.20 5.38
CA LEU A 78 7.30 -2.78 6.15
C LEU A 78 7.42 -3.55 7.48
N SER A 79 8.58 -4.15 7.72
CA SER A 79 8.95 -4.65 9.05
C SER A 79 9.17 -3.50 10.05
N MET A 80 9.08 -3.80 11.34
CA MET A 80 9.35 -2.82 12.41
C MET A 80 10.73 -2.16 12.29
N ARG A 81 11.73 -2.90 11.78
CA ARG A 81 13.09 -2.38 11.57
C ARG A 81 13.13 -1.40 10.41
N GLU A 82 12.45 -1.68 9.31
CA GLU A 82 12.40 -0.80 8.14
C GLU A 82 11.62 0.48 8.46
N GLN A 83 10.50 0.37 9.20
CA GLN A 83 9.75 1.53 9.68
C GLN A 83 10.62 2.45 10.55
N ALA A 84 11.38 1.88 11.48
CA ALA A 84 12.31 2.65 12.32
C ALA A 84 13.45 3.27 11.50
N ALA A 85 13.97 2.54 10.50
CA ALA A 85 15.04 3.04 9.64
C ALA A 85 14.58 4.23 8.79
N ILE A 86 13.37 4.19 8.21
CA ILE A 86 12.79 5.29 7.44
C ILE A 86 12.65 6.57 8.28
N GLY A 87 12.36 6.44 9.58
CA GLY A 87 12.18 7.57 10.48
C GLY A 87 13.46 8.16 11.07
N ILE A 88 14.57 7.41 11.07
CA ILE A 88 15.80 7.78 11.81
C ILE A 88 17.00 7.96 10.87
N ARG A 89 17.09 7.17 9.80
CA ARG A 89 18.27 7.18 8.91
C ARG A 89 18.16 8.28 7.87
N ASN A 90 19.34 8.79 7.50
CA ASN A 90 19.56 9.73 6.42
C ASN A 90 20.29 9.01 5.27
N GLY A 91 20.16 9.52 4.04
CA GLY A 91 20.76 8.93 2.85
C GLY A 91 20.08 7.65 2.36
N LEU A 92 18.85 7.38 2.79
CA LEU A 92 18.11 6.16 2.46
C LEU A 92 17.46 6.25 1.08
N ALA A 93 17.69 5.25 0.24
CA ALA A 93 17.01 5.06 -1.03
C ALA A 93 15.94 3.97 -0.90
N VAL A 94 14.66 4.34 -1.09
CA VAL A 94 13.52 3.42 -0.98
C VAL A 94 12.81 3.29 -2.31
N VAL A 95 12.63 2.06 -2.80
CA VAL A 95 11.87 1.76 -4.01
C VAL A 95 10.62 0.97 -3.64
N VAL A 96 9.47 1.45 -4.08
CA VAL A 96 8.17 0.81 -3.88
C VAL A 96 7.56 0.45 -5.21
N GLU A 97 7.50 -0.85 -5.47
CA GLU A 97 6.78 -1.44 -6.58
C GLU A 97 5.31 -1.58 -6.23
N VAL A 98 4.41 -1.11 -7.09
CA VAL A 98 2.96 -1.21 -6.89
C VAL A 98 2.32 -2.07 -7.98
N ALA A 99 1.28 -2.84 -7.64
CA ALA A 99 0.62 -3.71 -8.61
C ALA A 99 -0.01 -2.95 -9.80
N HIS A 100 -0.49 -1.72 -9.56
CA HIS A 100 -1.21 -0.95 -10.56
C HIS A 100 -0.84 0.55 -10.56
N PRO A 101 -0.87 1.23 -11.73
CA PRO A 101 -0.52 2.65 -11.85
C PRO A 101 -1.34 3.58 -10.94
N GLU A 102 -2.61 3.28 -10.68
CA GLU A 102 -3.48 4.07 -9.80
C GLU A 102 -2.99 4.16 -8.35
N MET A 103 -2.11 3.25 -7.92
CA MET A 103 -1.60 3.19 -6.55
C MET A 103 -0.45 4.16 -6.30
N VAL A 104 0.20 4.67 -7.36
CA VAL A 104 1.43 5.48 -7.25
C VAL A 104 1.23 6.70 -6.35
N ALA A 105 0.23 7.53 -6.64
CA ALA A 105 -0.04 8.72 -5.84
C ALA A 105 -0.56 8.40 -4.41
N PRO A 106 -1.54 7.47 -4.24
CA PRO A 106 -1.98 7.04 -2.91
C PRO A 106 -0.87 6.48 -2.02
N VAL A 107 0.13 5.79 -2.56
CA VAL A 107 1.25 5.20 -1.81
C VAL A 107 2.37 6.21 -1.51
N ALA A 108 2.61 7.16 -2.40
CA ALA A 108 3.61 8.21 -2.16
C ALA A 108 3.25 9.11 -0.97
N ASN A 109 1.96 9.35 -0.74
CA ASN A 109 1.46 10.20 0.33
C ASN A 109 1.79 9.69 1.76
N PRO A 110 1.55 8.41 2.09
CA PRO A 110 2.01 7.80 3.34
C PRO A 110 3.52 7.85 3.53
N LEU A 111 4.32 7.66 2.47
CA LEU A 111 5.78 7.74 2.57
C LEU A 111 6.25 9.12 3.04
N ARG A 112 5.63 10.21 2.54
CA ARG A 112 5.92 11.58 3.02
C ARG A 112 5.65 11.76 4.51
N THR A 113 4.70 11.02 5.06
CA THR A 113 4.34 11.10 6.48
C THR A 113 5.17 10.14 7.34
N ALA A 114 5.63 9.03 6.76
CA ALA A 114 6.41 8.01 7.47
C ALA A 114 7.87 8.43 7.75
N GLY A 115 8.45 9.27 6.89
CA GLY A 115 9.84 9.71 7.04
C GLY A 115 10.13 11.02 6.32
N THR A 116 11.31 11.57 6.57
CA THR A 116 11.78 12.82 5.95
C THR A 116 12.41 12.52 4.60
N PHE A 117 11.58 12.37 3.57
CA PHE A 117 12.05 12.23 2.19
C PHE A 117 12.15 13.60 1.52
N SER A 118 13.34 13.95 1.03
CA SER A 118 13.55 15.18 0.27
C SER A 118 12.90 15.12 -1.10
N GLU A 119 12.85 13.93 -1.71
CA GLU A 119 12.19 13.71 -2.99
C GLU A 119 11.45 12.37 -2.97
N ILE A 120 10.22 12.36 -3.51
CA ILE A 120 9.49 11.12 -3.81
C ILE A 120 9.10 11.13 -5.29
N LEU A 121 9.78 10.31 -6.07
CA LEU A 121 9.56 10.16 -7.50
C LEU A 121 8.33 9.26 -7.74
N GLN A 122 7.30 9.84 -8.34
CA GLN A 122 6.06 9.16 -8.69
C GLN A 122 6.04 8.92 -10.18
N ARG A 123 6.24 7.66 -10.61
CA ARG A 123 6.34 7.34 -12.04
C ARG A 123 5.44 6.17 -12.41
N SER A 124 4.30 6.49 -12.99
CA SER A 124 3.26 5.53 -13.37
C SER A 124 3.41 5.00 -14.79
N GLY A 125 4.28 5.60 -15.61
CA GLY A 125 4.44 5.29 -17.04
C GLY A 125 3.51 6.12 -17.93
N SER A 126 2.70 7.02 -17.36
CA SER A 126 1.84 7.90 -18.15
C SER A 126 2.60 9.03 -18.82
N ASN A 127 3.75 9.43 -18.29
CA ASN A 127 4.56 10.52 -18.85
C ASN A 127 5.80 9.99 -19.58
N ARG A 128 5.69 9.77 -20.89
CA ARG A 128 6.77 9.17 -21.71
C ARG A 128 8.10 9.95 -21.72
N SER A 129 8.08 11.24 -21.40
CA SER A 129 9.31 12.05 -21.37
C SER A 129 10.00 12.01 -20.01
N GLN A 130 9.27 11.82 -18.91
CA GLN A 130 9.84 11.82 -17.56
C GLN A 130 9.97 10.42 -16.95
N ASP A 131 9.12 9.48 -17.37
CA ASP A 131 9.07 8.11 -16.87
C ASP A 131 10.08 7.22 -17.61
N ARG A 132 11.36 7.59 -17.55
CA ARG A 132 12.46 6.83 -18.16
C ARG A 132 13.60 6.65 -17.17
N PRO A 133 14.35 5.54 -17.25
CA PRO A 133 15.42 5.25 -16.32
C PRO A 133 16.58 6.25 -16.42
N ASP A 134 16.75 6.91 -17.55
CA ASP A 134 17.83 7.88 -17.77
C ASP A 134 17.49 9.29 -17.22
N HIS A 135 16.22 9.56 -16.95
CA HIS A 135 15.80 10.87 -16.47
C HIS A 135 15.86 10.94 -14.94
N GLY A 136 16.50 11.98 -14.40
CA GLY A 136 16.54 12.26 -12.97
C GLY A 136 17.68 11.58 -12.19
N CYS A 137 18.58 10.87 -12.87
CA CYS A 137 19.74 10.21 -12.26
C CYS A 137 20.65 11.21 -11.52
N ASP A 138 20.99 12.34 -12.13
CA ASP A 138 21.84 13.38 -11.51
C ASP A 138 21.21 13.94 -10.24
N LYS A 139 19.89 14.17 -10.25
CA LYS A 139 19.14 14.66 -9.09
C LYS A 139 19.19 13.64 -7.95
N VAL A 140 18.97 12.36 -8.25
CA VAL A 140 19.02 11.29 -7.24
C VAL A 140 20.43 11.15 -6.66
N ALA A 141 21.46 11.14 -7.52
CA ALA A 141 22.86 11.05 -7.09
C ALA A 141 23.25 12.20 -6.15
N ASN A 142 22.87 13.43 -6.49
CA ASN A 142 23.14 14.61 -5.66
C ASN A 142 22.41 14.57 -4.32
N LEU A 143 21.13 14.15 -4.31
CA LEU A 143 20.35 14.05 -3.06
C LEU A 143 20.92 12.96 -2.14
N LEU A 144 21.17 11.76 -2.66
CA LEU A 144 21.75 10.68 -1.86
C LEU A 144 23.17 11.02 -1.39
N GLY A 145 23.99 11.64 -2.24
CA GLY A 145 25.33 12.12 -1.89
C GLY A 145 25.33 13.20 -0.79
N ALA A 146 24.27 14.01 -0.71
CA ALA A 146 24.06 14.98 0.36
C ALA A 146 23.48 14.37 1.65
N GLY A 147 23.24 13.05 1.68
CA GLY A 147 22.61 12.36 2.80
C GLY A 147 21.10 12.57 2.90
N ALA A 148 20.44 13.03 1.83
CA ALA A 148 18.98 13.13 1.80
C ALA A 148 18.32 11.78 1.49
N ASN A 149 17.15 11.54 2.07
CA ASN A 149 16.37 10.34 1.74
C ASN A 149 15.59 10.57 0.44
N VAL A 150 15.60 9.56 -0.44
CA VAL A 150 14.89 9.57 -1.72
C VAL A 150 14.02 8.33 -1.81
N ALA A 151 12.76 8.51 -2.20
CA ALA A 151 11.87 7.39 -2.49
C ALA A 151 11.41 7.39 -3.94
N GLY A 152 11.11 6.22 -4.48
CA GLY A 152 10.49 6.03 -5.79
C GLY A 152 9.29 5.11 -5.68
N VAL A 153 8.17 5.48 -6.29
CA VAL A 153 6.95 4.66 -6.36
C VAL A 153 6.60 4.45 -7.83
N SER A 154 6.51 3.18 -8.24
CA SER A 154 6.23 2.85 -9.64
C SER A 154 5.66 1.44 -9.80
N PRO A 155 4.78 1.19 -10.79
CA PRO A 155 4.37 -0.17 -11.11
C PRO A 155 5.45 -0.99 -11.83
N SER A 156 6.50 -0.34 -12.32
CA SER A 156 7.65 -1.03 -12.92
C SER A 156 8.92 -0.21 -12.65
N PRO A 157 9.50 -0.34 -11.45
CA PRO A 157 10.65 0.46 -11.01
C PRO A 157 11.78 0.54 -12.03
N THR A 158 12.24 -0.60 -12.54
CA THR A 158 13.37 -0.66 -13.50
C THR A 158 13.06 0.02 -14.84
N ARG A 159 11.78 0.12 -15.22
CA ARG A 159 11.37 0.73 -16.49
C ARG A 159 11.14 2.23 -16.37
N TYR A 160 10.62 2.69 -15.23
CA TYR A 160 10.15 4.06 -15.10
C TYR A 160 10.99 4.88 -14.13
N LEU A 161 11.49 4.32 -13.03
CA LEU A 161 12.32 5.07 -12.06
C LEU A 161 13.76 5.25 -12.55
N PRO A 162 14.45 6.31 -12.08
CA PRO A 162 15.85 6.53 -12.44
C PRO A 162 16.70 5.31 -12.12
N SER A 163 17.59 4.93 -13.03
CA SER A 163 18.46 3.76 -12.86
C SER A 163 19.36 3.91 -11.63
N THR A 164 19.85 5.12 -11.34
CA THR A 164 20.61 5.42 -10.13
C THR A 164 19.82 5.14 -8.85
N LEU A 165 18.52 5.46 -8.81
CA LEU A 165 17.69 5.17 -7.64
C LEU A 165 17.50 3.68 -7.46
N THR A 166 17.20 2.98 -8.55
CA THR A 166 16.96 1.53 -8.51
C THR A 166 18.23 0.76 -8.16
N ALA A 167 19.39 1.22 -8.60
CA ALA A 167 20.68 0.60 -8.30
C ALA A 167 21.19 0.91 -6.88
N ALA A 168 20.90 2.10 -6.35
CA ALA A 168 21.32 2.52 -5.01
C ALA A 168 20.28 2.21 -3.92
N ALA A 169 19.18 1.53 -4.24
CA ALA A 169 18.09 1.27 -3.32
C ALA A 169 18.50 0.39 -2.14
N ASP A 170 18.37 0.93 -0.93
CA ASP A 170 18.56 0.18 0.32
C ASP A 170 17.37 -0.72 0.63
N MET A 171 16.19 -0.35 0.14
CA MET A 171 14.93 -1.05 0.39
C MET A 171 14.11 -1.19 -0.89
N HIS A 172 13.66 -2.42 -1.14
CA HIS A 172 12.70 -2.74 -2.20
C HIS A 172 11.43 -3.32 -1.60
N LEU A 173 10.32 -2.59 -1.74
CA LEU A 173 9.01 -2.99 -1.25
C LEU A 173 8.11 -3.34 -2.42
N THR A 174 7.34 -4.41 -2.30
CA THR A 174 6.36 -4.81 -3.30
C THR A 174 4.97 -4.77 -2.70
N LEU A 175 4.14 -3.87 -3.22
CA LEU A 175 2.74 -3.70 -2.82
C LEU A 175 1.84 -4.33 -3.88
N GLY A 176 1.38 -5.54 -3.57
CA GLY A 176 0.38 -6.25 -4.36
C GLY A 176 -1.02 -5.63 -4.28
N ALA A 177 -2.03 -6.39 -4.70
CA ALA A 177 -3.42 -6.02 -4.52
C ALA A 177 -3.78 -5.86 -3.01
N PRO A 178 -4.81 -5.06 -2.66
CA PRO A 178 -5.21 -4.87 -1.27
C PRO A 178 -5.49 -6.18 -0.52
N THR A 179 -4.84 -6.37 0.63
CA THR A 179 -5.01 -7.57 1.44
C THR A 179 -6.35 -7.54 2.18
N THR A 180 -6.90 -8.72 2.49
CA THR A 180 -8.11 -8.85 3.31
C THR A 180 -7.96 -8.17 4.68
N ARG A 181 -6.74 -8.18 5.24
CA ARG A 181 -6.42 -7.55 6.53
C ARG A 181 -6.49 -6.03 6.44
N ALA A 182 -5.86 -5.43 5.43
CA ALA A 182 -5.91 -4.00 5.19
C ALA A 182 -7.37 -3.54 4.97
N VAL A 183 -8.11 -4.20 4.08
CA VAL A 183 -9.52 -3.86 3.78
C VAL A 183 -10.42 -3.95 5.01
N ARG A 184 -10.30 -5.02 5.81
CA ARG A 184 -11.07 -5.16 7.06
C ARG A 184 -10.79 -4.03 8.04
N SER A 185 -9.52 -3.65 8.14
CA SER A 185 -9.08 -2.59 9.05
C SER A 185 -9.63 -1.24 8.62
N ILE A 186 -9.59 -0.91 7.33
CA ILE A 186 -10.11 0.35 6.80
C ILE A 186 -11.64 0.40 6.88
N ILE A 187 -12.37 -0.70 6.61
CA ILE A 187 -13.83 -0.70 6.84
C ILE A 187 -14.14 -0.46 8.31
N GLY A 188 -13.40 -1.10 9.22
CA GLY A 188 -13.57 -0.88 10.65
C GLY A 188 -13.32 0.56 11.06
N LEU A 189 -12.29 1.19 10.48
CA LEU A 189 -11.95 2.59 10.71
C LEU A 189 -13.02 3.53 10.14
N VAL A 190 -13.44 3.36 8.89
CA VAL A 190 -14.39 4.28 8.24
C VAL A 190 -15.82 4.14 8.77
N THR A 191 -16.22 2.96 9.22
CA THR A 191 -17.61 2.66 9.62
C THR A 191 -17.80 2.48 11.13
N GLY A 192 -16.71 2.59 11.91
CA GLY A 192 -16.67 2.28 13.35
C GLY A 192 -16.86 0.80 13.70
N ARG A 193 -17.20 -0.07 12.74
CA ARG A 193 -17.45 -1.51 12.98
C ARG A 193 -16.67 -2.38 12.01
N ARG A 194 -15.98 -3.39 12.54
CA ARG A 194 -15.26 -4.36 11.70
C ARG A 194 -16.24 -5.35 11.06
N PRO A 195 -16.14 -5.63 9.75
CA PRO A 195 -16.95 -6.65 9.12
C PRO A 195 -16.55 -8.03 9.65
N ARG A 196 -17.51 -8.95 9.82
CA ARG A 196 -17.24 -10.35 10.24
C ARG A 196 -16.62 -11.16 9.10
N LYS A 197 -17.23 -11.12 7.91
CA LYS A 197 -16.77 -11.82 6.71
C LYS A 197 -16.56 -10.83 5.57
N LEU A 198 -15.46 -11.00 4.82
CA LEU A 198 -15.21 -10.28 3.57
C LEU A 198 -15.37 -11.26 2.39
N PRO A 199 -15.85 -10.79 1.23
CA PRO A 199 -15.81 -11.58 0.01
C PRO A 199 -14.34 -11.75 -0.45
N PRO A 200 -14.08 -12.71 -1.35
CA PRO A 200 -12.81 -12.78 -2.06
C PRO A 200 -12.50 -11.43 -2.74
N LEU A 201 -11.28 -10.94 -2.59
CA LEU A 201 -10.83 -9.68 -3.18
C LEU A 201 -10.10 -9.88 -4.53
N ALA A 202 -9.93 -11.14 -4.95
CA ALA A 202 -9.28 -11.47 -6.22
C ALA A 202 -10.01 -10.81 -7.39
N GLY A 203 -9.23 -10.18 -8.30
CA GLY A 203 -9.76 -9.47 -9.46
C GLY A 203 -10.24 -8.03 -9.17
N LEU A 204 -10.30 -7.61 -7.91
CA LEU A 204 -10.56 -6.21 -7.57
C LEU A 204 -9.26 -5.39 -7.62
N THR A 205 -9.33 -4.22 -8.26
CA THR A 205 -8.25 -3.23 -8.24
C THR A 205 -8.23 -2.44 -6.93
N PHE A 206 -7.17 -1.67 -6.73
CA PHE A 206 -7.06 -0.77 -5.59
C PHE A 206 -8.22 0.24 -5.52
N LEU A 207 -8.61 0.83 -6.65
CA LEU A 207 -9.71 1.80 -6.70
C LEU A 207 -11.07 1.15 -6.52
N ASP A 208 -11.27 -0.09 -6.96
CA ASP A 208 -12.52 -0.83 -6.72
C ASP A 208 -12.79 -0.97 -5.23
N VAL A 209 -11.75 -1.37 -4.48
CA VAL A 209 -11.81 -1.50 -3.03
C VAL A 209 -12.09 -0.15 -2.36
N CYS A 210 -11.41 0.91 -2.79
CA CYS A 210 -11.62 2.25 -2.26
C CYS A 210 -13.06 2.75 -2.51
N ALA A 211 -13.62 2.52 -3.70
CA ALA A 211 -14.96 2.96 -4.07
C ALA A 211 -16.08 2.22 -3.32
N ALA A 212 -15.82 0.98 -2.89
CA ALA A 212 -16.74 0.18 -2.10
C ALA A 212 -16.84 0.66 -0.64
N ILE A 213 -15.76 1.22 -0.09
CA ILE A 213 -15.69 1.72 1.28
C ILE A 213 -16.13 3.18 1.30
N ARG A 214 -17.35 3.43 1.79
CA ARG A 214 -17.94 4.77 1.80
C ARG A 214 -18.10 5.29 3.22
N ARG A 215 -17.85 6.58 3.42
CA ARG A 215 -18.21 7.29 4.65
C ARG A 215 -19.73 7.22 4.86
N ASN A 216 -20.16 7.24 6.12
CA ASN A 216 -21.58 7.16 6.52
C ASN A 216 -22.30 5.88 6.03
N SER A 217 -21.53 4.82 5.76
CA SER A 217 -22.06 3.50 5.38
C SER A 217 -21.83 2.51 6.51
N SER A 218 -22.62 1.43 6.55
CA SER A 218 -22.36 0.32 7.45
C SER A 218 -21.30 -0.63 6.87
N ALA A 219 -20.60 -1.35 7.75
CA ALA A 219 -19.64 -2.39 7.35
C ALA A 219 -20.27 -3.45 6.43
N ALA A 220 -21.52 -3.86 6.71
CA ALA A 220 -22.26 -4.83 5.91
C ALA A 220 -22.60 -4.30 4.50
N ALA A 221 -22.90 -3.01 4.37
CA ALA A 221 -23.10 -2.40 3.06
C ALA A 221 -21.79 -2.33 2.26
N CYS A 222 -20.65 -2.04 2.91
CA CYS A 222 -19.33 -2.08 2.26
C CYS A 222 -18.99 -3.49 1.75
N THR A 223 -19.19 -4.53 2.57
CA THR A 223 -18.93 -5.92 2.14
C THR A 223 -19.86 -6.38 1.02
N LYS A 224 -21.13 -5.96 1.05
CA LYS A 224 -22.09 -6.21 -0.05
C LYS A 224 -21.60 -5.57 -1.36
N ARG A 225 -21.14 -4.31 -1.32
CA ARG A 225 -20.60 -3.64 -2.52
C ARG A 225 -19.37 -4.36 -3.06
N LEU A 226 -18.41 -4.72 -2.20
CA LEU A 226 -17.25 -5.51 -2.61
C LEU A 226 -17.66 -6.82 -3.29
N SER A 227 -18.66 -7.51 -2.76
CA SER A 227 -19.16 -8.77 -3.33
C SER A 227 -19.79 -8.57 -4.70
N VAL A 228 -20.58 -7.50 -4.88
CA VAL A 228 -21.20 -7.15 -6.16
C VAL A 228 -20.13 -6.81 -7.20
N MET A 229 -19.15 -6.00 -6.83
CA MET A 229 -18.05 -5.61 -7.73
C MET A 229 -17.20 -6.82 -8.13
N ALA A 230 -16.88 -7.70 -7.19
CA ALA A 230 -16.12 -8.92 -7.48
C ALA A 230 -16.90 -9.83 -8.44
N SER A 231 -18.20 -10.02 -8.20
CA SER A 231 -19.06 -10.84 -9.06
C SER A 231 -19.19 -10.25 -10.47
N ALA A 232 -19.34 -8.92 -10.57
CA ALA A 232 -19.42 -8.24 -11.86
C ALA A 232 -18.12 -8.41 -12.68
N LYS A 233 -16.95 -8.32 -12.05
CA LYS A 233 -15.67 -8.54 -12.75
C LYS A 233 -15.47 -9.98 -13.19
N LEU A 234 -15.88 -10.95 -12.37
CA LEU A 234 -15.87 -12.36 -12.77
C LEU A 234 -16.82 -12.62 -13.93
N ALA A 235 -18.01 -12.00 -13.93
CA ALA A 235 -18.96 -12.11 -15.03
C ALA A 235 -18.38 -11.53 -16.34
N VAL A 236 -17.71 -10.37 -16.30
CA VAL A 236 -17.06 -9.77 -17.48
C VAL A 236 -16.00 -10.70 -18.08
N VAL A 237 -15.21 -11.38 -17.25
CA VAL A 237 -14.23 -12.38 -17.72
C VAL A 237 -14.93 -13.57 -18.38
N ALA A 238 -16.06 -14.01 -17.83
CA ALA A 238 -16.85 -15.11 -18.38
C ALA A 238 -17.63 -14.74 -19.65
N THR A 239 -18.00 -13.47 -19.84
CA THR A 239 -18.70 -12.96 -21.03
C THR A 239 -17.77 -12.43 -22.11
N ASN A 240 -16.44 -12.52 -21.92
CA ASN A 240 -15.55 -12.29 -23.04
C ASN A 240 -15.89 -13.40 -24.04
N ASP A 241 -16.46 -13.01 -25.19
CA ASP A 241 -17.08 -13.85 -26.24
C ASP A 241 -16.06 -14.78 -26.94
N ALA A 242 -14.95 -15.05 -26.27
CA ALA A 242 -13.98 -16.05 -26.63
C ALA A 242 -14.66 -17.42 -26.49
N PRO A 243 -14.75 -18.20 -27.58
CA PRO A 243 -15.19 -19.58 -27.47
C PRO A 243 -14.32 -20.31 -26.45
N PRO A 244 -14.88 -21.26 -25.67
CA PRO A 244 -14.09 -22.04 -24.72
C PRO A 244 -12.91 -22.69 -25.45
N LEU A 245 -11.80 -22.89 -24.74
CA LEU A 245 -10.55 -23.38 -25.34
C LEU A 245 -10.76 -24.68 -26.16
N GLU A 246 -11.71 -25.52 -25.74
CA GLU A 246 -12.18 -26.72 -26.43
C GLU A 246 -12.75 -26.46 -27.83
N GLN A 247 -13.38 -25.31 -28.04
CA GLN A 247 -14.00 -24.87 -29.30
C GLN A 247 -13.09 -23.98 -30.14
N MET A 248 -11.92 -23.58 -29.60
CA MET A 248 -10.90 -22.87 -30.38
C MET A 248 -10.19 -23.83 -31.32
N HIS A 249 -10.12 -23.45 -32.61
CA HIS A 249 -9.45 -24.20 -33.68
C HIS A 249 -8.16 -23.47 -34.07
N GLY A 250 -7.12 -24.22 -34.45
CA GLY A 250 -5.84 -23.63 -34.90
C GLY A 250 -4.81 -23.33 -33.80
N LEU A 251 -5.09 -23.71 -32.55
CA LEU A 251 -4.16 -23.53 -31.42
C LEU A 251 -3.20 -24.71 -31.19
N GLY A 252 -3.40 -25.86 -31.86
CA GLY A 252 -2.47 -27.01 -31.82
C GLY A 252 -2.06 -27.42 -30.39
N GLU A 253 -0.75 -27.58 -30.18
CA GLU A 253 -0.14 -27.92 -28.88
C GLU A 253 -0.51 -26.92 -27.76
N ALA A 254 -0.76 -25.64 -28.09
CA ALA A 254 -1.16 -24.65 -27.09
C ALA A 254 -2.57 -24.92 -26.52
N LYS A 255 -3.46 -25.54 -27.31
CA LYS A 255 -4.79 -25.97 -26.83
C LYS A 255 -4.65 -27.13 -25.85
N GLU A 256 -3.86 -28.13 -26.21
CA GLU A 256 -3.63 -29.32 -25.37
C GLU A 256 -2.98 -28.91 -24.05
N TRP A 257 -1.96 -28.06 -24.12
CA TRP A 257 -1.32 -27.46 -22.96
C TRP A 257 -2.30 -26.69 -22.07
N GLY A 258 -3.10 -25.80 -22.66
CA GLY A 258 -4.06 -24.99 -21.90
C GLY A 258 -5.16 -25.81 -21.24
N LEU A 259 -5.61 -26.91 -21.86
CA LEU A 259 -6.57 -27.85 -21.26
C LEU A 259 -5.93 -28.65 -20.12
N ALA A 260 -4.68 -29.07 -20.28
CA ALA A 260 -3.92 -29.74 -19.22
C ALA A 260 -3.70 -28.82 -18.00
N LEU A 261 -3.39 -27.54 -18.24
CA LEU A 261 -3.29 -26.55 -17.17
C LEU A 261 -4.63 -26.33 -16.46
N ALA A 262 -5.73 -26.22 -17.20
CA ALA A 262 -7.05 -26.05 -16.60
C ALA A 262 -7.40 -27.21 -15.67
N ALA A 263 -7.12 -28.45 -16.08
CA ALA A 263 -7.29 -29.63 -15.24
C ALA A 263 -6.38 -29.58 -13.99
N ALA A 264 -5.11 -29.22 -14.15
CA ALA A 264 -4.15 -29.08 -13.05
C ALA A 264 -4.58 -28.02 -12.01
N VAL A 265 -5.18 -26.92 -12.46
CA VAL A 265 -5.72 -25.87 -11.57
C VAL A 265 -6.93 -26.39 -10.78
N GLU A 266 -7.81 -27.18 -11.39
CA GLU A 266 -8.94 -27.79 -10.69
C GLU A 266 -8.48 -28.85 -9.67
N GLU A 267 -7.47 -29.65 -9.99
CA GLU A 267 -6.86 -30.59 -9.03
C GLU A 267 -6.24 -29.86 -7.83
N TRP A 268 -5.58 -28.73 -8.06
CA TRP A 268 -5.06 -27.88 -6.99
C TRP A 268 -6.18 -27.29 -6.13
N ARG A 269 -7.26 -26.80 -6.75
CA ARG A 269 -8.47 -26.36 -6.02
C ARG A 269 -9.09 -27.46 -5.18
N ALA A 270 -9.02 -28.71 -5.65
CA ALA A 270 -9.48 -29.90 -4.94
C ALA A 270 -8.54 -30.36 -3.80
N GLY A 271 -7.42 -29.66 -3.58
CA GLY A 271 -6.52 -29.90 -2.45
C GLY A 271 -5.19 -30.55 -2.82
N ARG A 272 -4.88 -30.71 -4.12
CA ARG A 272 -3.56 -31.17 -4.55
C ARG A 272 -2.49 -30.11 -4.22
N PRO A 273 -1.32 -30.47 -3.66
CA PRO A 273 -0.25 -29.53 -3.39
C PRO A 273 0.25 -28.88 -4.68
N TRP A 274 0.43 -27.55 -4.66
CA TRP A 274 0.89 -26.76 -5.81
C TRP A 274 2.24 -27.24 -6.35
N GLU A 275 3.10 -27.75 -5.47
CA GLU A 275 4.43 -28.27 -5.79
C GLU A 275 4.38 -29.48 -6.72
N SER A 276 3.28 -30.24 -6.67
CA SER A 276 3.11 -31.50 -7.42
C SER A 276 2.54 -31.32 -8.83
N LEU A 277 2.17 -30.10 -9.22
CA LEU A 277 1.71 -29.81 -10.57
C LEU A 277 2.89 -29.78 -11.55
N PRO A 278 2.79 -30.43 -12.72
CA PRO A 278 3.91 -30.55 -13.66
C PRO A 278 4.26 -29.22 -14.36
N GLU A 279 3.28 -28.35 -14.62
CA GLU A 279 3.45 -27.14 -15.44
C GLU A 279 2.87 -25.91 -14.72
N LYS A 280 3.74 -25.00 -14.26
CA LYS A 280 3.39 -23.89 -13.35
C LYS A 280 3.53 -22.50 -13.97
N SER A 281 4.02 -22.41 -15.20
CA SER A 281 4.27 -21.14 -15.88
C SER A 281 3.94 -21.24 -17.36
N VAL A 282 3.37 -20.16 -17.89
CA VAL A 282 3.08 -19.99 -19.32
C VAL A 282 3.82 -18.80 -19.86
N VAL A 283 4.38 -18.93 -21.06
CA VAL A 283 4.89 -17.81 -21.85
C VAL A 283 4.14 -17.81 -23.17
N LEU A 284 3.33 -16.79 -23.39
CA LEU A 284 2.59 -16.60 -24.65
C LEU A 284 3.45 -15.76 -25.58
N GLY A 285 3.93 -16.37 -26.66
CA GLY A 285 4.64 -15.69 -27.74
C GLY A 285 3.74 -15.53 -28.96
N ASP A 286 3.58 -14.32 -29.46
CA ASP A 286 3.03 -14.07 -30.79
C ASP A 286 4.19 -13.93 -31.79
N PRO A 287 4.26 -14.72 -32.89
CA PRO A 287 5.27 -14.51 -33.94
C PRO A 287 5.11 -13.17 -34.67
N ARG A 288 3.97 -12.48 -34.53
CA ARG A 288 3.78 -11.11 -35.02
C ARG A 288 3.97 -10.15 -33.83
N GLY A 289 5.05 -9.36 -33.89
CA GLY A 289 5.21 -8.21 -32.99
C GLY A 289 4.03 -7.22 -33.06
N PRO A 290 3.98 -6.20 -32.19
CA PRO A 290 2.83 -5.32 -32.07
C PRO A 290 2.41 -4.76 -33.43
N ALA A 291 1.14 -4.98 -33.78
CA ALA A 291 0.54 -4.53 -35.02
C ALA A 291 0.86 -3.04 -35.27
N ARG A 292 1.56 -2.77 -36.38
CA ARG A 292 1.76 -1.43 -36.90
C ARG A 292 0.38 -0.82 -37.19
N PRO A 293 0.09 0.42 -36.78
CA PRO A 293 -1.19 1.05 -37.10
C PRO A 293 -1.33 1.15 -38.62
N ALA A 294 -2.43 0.63 -39.14
CA ALA A 294 -2.83 0.83 -40.53
C ALA A 294 -3.08 2.33 -40.75
N SER A 295 -2.18 2.99 -41.48
CA SER A 295 -2.48 4.24 -42.17
C SER A 295 -3.35 3.91 -43.38
N ALA A 296 -4.37 4.75 -43.59
CA ALA A 296 -5.25 4.76 -44.76
C ALA A 296 -4.49 4.72 -46.10
#